data_AF-A0A2U9BFA3-F1
#
_entry.id   AF-A0A2U9BFA3-F1
#
_cell.length_a   1.000
_cell.length_b   1.000
_cell.length_c   1.000
_cell.angle_alpha   90.00
_cell.angle_beta   90.00
_cell.angle_gamma   90.00
#
_symmetry.space_group_name_H-M   'P 1'
#
loop_
_entity.id
_entity.type
_entity.pdbx_description
1 polymer ?
#
loop_
_entity_poly.entity_id
_entity_poly.type
_entity_poly.pdbx_seq_one_letter_code
_entity_poly.pdbx_strand_id
1 'polypeptide(L)'
;MKIHQKDNDILFPPPCLQEELEQIATWLDEEGSAADSPREAQLCLLWRALRRTRSRLSSVTREQDTQRSRHFAEMAEVRKSLEQIRIFTGHKDALAREIQDENDQLRDQLRRLISLQDGQISEVAKMLYQQGLTDLIHSSPSEQVAYLLVERASLLETSVDPANCSSSSNNNSMCAGNTTRSMGTETQVPNSNAGQAEARQLTGQSSSVARKCSRLELDLEEGSRRLAMAHNEIRRLTDELESAQLTQKAYEPELQAAQEEVEELKKCEVAELRKAKELNDRLDLEIRALRVRVRCLDAEKSSLQQTVVSLQKEVERFGSALREQQQRAEQQLHTVQLQADHASELAKSQETELNRSNRLCRDLRNKLGAQTRRLLVESEIITLKPKQADLQHCENAHSQPGKSSTTEDKEPRLHKEIAVDKECPHHQDAVRTRTSTRDECETLKDEICETLQCLDKERSKYHEMKEKHKARLCWAKHKLDGETAWRDEKIKSLEREFSLCSHSLAKEKELVLSITAENEKLLAERTRLLQRLNEEEHNKKDSHLTAAVSKCRANFLEMENKKMGDKIIHISNQLAVLERTLQNTQSLHFAECDDAEAL
;
A
#
# COMPACT_ATOMS: atom_id res chain seq x y z
N MET A 1 -84.14 40.07 -34.41
CA MET A 1 -84.10 41.27 -33.54
C MET A 1 -82.99 42.21 -34.03
N LYS A 2 -82.86 43.40 -33.42
CA LYS A 2 -82.01 44.51 -33.88
C LYS A 2 -80.60 44.43 -33.27
N ILE A 3 -79.61 45.03 -33.96
CA ILE A 3 -78.32 45.52 -33.40
C ILE A 3 -77.30 44.40 -33.03
N HIS A 4 -75.99 44.48 -33.29
CA HIS A 4 -75.12 45.53 -33.88
C HIS A 4 -74.18 44.93 -34.94
N GLN A 5 -73.80 45.69 -35.97
CA GLN A 5 -72.48 45.51 -36.59
C GLN A 5 -71.41 46.01 -35.61
N LYS A 6 -70.29 45.28 -35.52
CA LYS A 6 -69.05 45.82 -34.97
C LYS A 6 -67.82 45.16 -35.63
N ASP A 7 -67.31 45.86 -36.62
CA ASP A 7 -65.90 46.07 -36.99
C ASP A 7 -64.93 44.88 -37.09
N ASN A 8 -64.21 44.84 -38.23
CA ASN A 8 -63.05 43.97 -38.45
C ASN A 8 -61.83 44.49 -37.68
N ASP A 9 -61.82 44.33 -36.35
CA ASP A 9 -60.58 44.49 -35.59
C ASP A 9 -59.64 43.34 -35.94
N ILE A 10 -58.55 43.67 -36.63
CA ILE A 10 -57.45 42.75 -36.93
C ILE A 10 -56.85 42.32 -35.58
N LEU A 11 -57.12 41.07 -35.16
CA LEU A 11 -56.43 40.47 -34.04
C LEU A 11 -54.95 40.30 -34.40
N PHE A 12 -54.14 41.29 -34.01
CA PHE A 12 -52.70 41.10 -33.87
C PHE A 12 -52.46 39.88 -32.98
N PRO A 13 -51.53 38.97 -33.35
CA PRO A 13 -51.14 37.89 -32.46
C PRO A 13 -50.57 38.48 -31.15
N PRO A 14 -50.66 37.75 -30.02
CA PRO A 14 -49.98 38.14 -28.79
C PRO A 14 -48.49 38.47 -29.07
N PRO A 15 -47.88 39.50 -28.44
CA PRO A 15 -46.53 39.95 -28.79
C PRO A 15 -45.48 38.82 -28.81
N CYS A 16 -45.57 37.89 -27.86
CA CYS A 16 -44.73 36.69 -27.78
C CYS A 16 -44.81 35.79 -29.04
N LEU A 17 -45.98 35.67 -29.68
CA LEU A 17 -46.16 34.89 -30.90
C LEU A 17 -45.59 35.61 -32.14
N GLN A 18 -45.53 36.94 -32.14
CA GLN A 18 -44.84 37.71 -33.18
C GLN A 18 -43.33 37.45 -33.09
N GLU A 19 -42.76 37.55 -31.89
CA GLU A 19 -41.33 37.26 -31.63
C GLU A 19 -40.96 35.79 -31.91
N GLU A 20 -41.82 34.82 -31.58
CA GLU A 20 -41.61 33.40 -31.91
C GLU A 20 -41.64 33.16 -33.43
N LEU A 21 -42.57 33.79 -34.17
CA LEU A 21 -42.64 33.67 -35.62
C LEU A 21 -41.44 34.30 -36.32
N GLU A 22 -40.94 35.43 -35.83
CA GLU A 22 -39.72 36.08 -36.34
C GLU A 22 -38.46 35.23 -36.05
N GLN A 23 -38.37 34.60 -34.86
CA GLN A 23 -37.30 33.63 -34.55
C GLN A 23 -37.37 32.36 -35.41
N ILE A 24 -38.57 31.88 -35.75
CA ILE A 24 -38.76 30.73 -36.65
C ILE A 24 -38.38 31.09 -38.09
N ALA A 25 -38.65 32.33 -38.52
CA ALA A 25 -38.26 32.83 -39.84
C ALA A 25 -36.74 32.94 -39.97
N THR A 26 -36.06 33.62 -39.04
CA THR A 26 -34.58 33.74 -39.09
C THR A 26 -33.89 32.38 -39.01
N TRP A 27 -34.39 31.45 -38.19
CA TRP A 27 -33.85 30.09 -38.13
C TRP A 27 -34.06 29.28 -39.43
N LEU A 28 -35.17 29.50 -40.15
CA LEU A 28 -35.42 28.89 -41.46
C LEU A 28 -34.50 29.45 -42.55
N ASP A 29 -34.20 30.75 -42.50
CA ASP A 29 -33.21 31.38 -43.38
C ASP A 29 -31.79 30.87 -43.09
N GLU A 30 -31.43 30.69 -41.82
CA GLU A 30 -30.13 30.13 -41.39
C GLU A 30 -29.91 28.67 -41.83
N GLU A 31 -30.93 27.81 -41.81
CA GLU A 31 -30.85 26.45 -42.41
C GLU A 31 -31.10 26.43 -43.93
N GLY A 32 -31.12 27.59 -44.59
CA GLY A 32 -31.06 27.72 -46.05
C GLY A 32 -32.38 27.46 -46.78
N SER A 33 -33.52 27.70 -46.13
CA SER A 33 -34.82 27.69 -46.82
C SER A 33 -35.00 28.95 -47.67
N ALA A 34 -35.39 28.81 -48.94
CA ALA A 34 -35.70 29.96 -49.78
C ALA A 34 -36.98 30.68 -49.33
N ALA A 35 -37.05 32.01 -49.53
CA ALA A 35 -38.20 32.83 -49.13
C ALA A 35 -39.53 32.39 -49.78
N ASP A 36 -39.48 31.96 -51.05
CA ASP A 36 -40.65 31.46 -51.80
C ASP A 36 -40.94 29.96 -51.57
N SER A 37 -40.30 29.33 -50.58
CA SER A 37 -40.46 27.90 -50.26
C SER A 37 -41.89 27.61 -49.77
N PRO A 38 -42.60 26.60 -50.33
CA PRO A 38 -43.97 26.31 -49.92
C PRO A 38 -44.04 25.88 -48.45
N ARG A 39 -45.09 26.31 -47.73
CA ARG A 39 -45.24 26.08 -46.28
C ARG A 39 -45.05 24.63 -45.85
N GLU A 40 -45.45 23.65 -46.67
CA GLU A 40 -45.25 22.23 -46.37
C GLU A 40 -43.78 21.80 -46.39
N ALA A 41 -42.93 22.44 -47.21
CA ALA A 41 -41.49 22.21 -47.21
C ALA A 41 -40.82 22.83 -45.95
N GLN A 42 -41.24 24.04 -45.57
CA GLN A 42 -40.81 24.71 -44.33
C GLN A 42 -41.22 23.88 -43.08
N LEU A 43 -42.47 23.41 -43.01
CA LEU A 43 -42.97 22.52 -41.96
C LEU A 43 -42.22 21.17 -41.95
N CYS A 44 -41.88 20.62 -43.12
CA CYS A 44 -41.05 19.42 -43.20
C CYS A 44 -39.61 19.65 -42.70
N LEU A 45 -39.02 20.83 -42.92
CA LEU A 45 -37.72 21.18 -42.34
C LEU A 45 -37.81 21.28 -40.81
N LEU A 46 -38.75 22.08 -40.29
CA LEU A 46 -39.00 22.22 -38.85
C LEU A 46 -39.26 20.87 -38.17
N TRP A 47 -40.06 19.99 -38.76
CA TRP A 47 -40.34 18.66 -38.19
C TRP A 47 -39.12 17.74 -38.21
N ARG A 48 -38.29 17.77 -39.26
CA ARG A 48 -37.01 17.04 -39.28
C ARG A 48 -36.05 17.60 -38.23
N ALA A 49 -35.97 18.91 -38.09
CA ALA A 49 -35.13 19.59 -37.09
C ALA A 49 -35.57 19.24 -35.67
N LEU A 50 -36.86 19.38 -35.33
CA LEU A 50 -37.42 19.01 -34.04
C LEU A 50 -37.22 17.53 -33.71
N ARG A 51 -37.30 16.64 -34.70
CA ARG A 51 -36.94 15.22 -34.51
C ARG A 51 -35.44 15.05 -34.24
N ARG A 52 -34.55 15.71 -35.00
CA ARG A 52 -33.09 15.68 -34.77
C ARG A 52 -32.71 16.20 -33.38
N THR A 53 -33.25 17.35 -32.97
CA THR A 53 -32.96 17.95 -31.66
C THR A 53 -33.53 17.12 -30.52
N ARG A 54 -34.77 16.62 -30.63
CA ARG A 54 -35.35 15.70 -29.63
C ARG A 54 -34.56 14.39 -29.52
N SER A 55 -34.09 13.83 -30.64
CA SER A 55 -33.21 12.65 -30.62
C SER A 55 -31.86 12.96 -29.97
N ARG A 56 -31.18 14.06 -30.35
CA ARG A 56 -29.91 14.50 -29.72
C ARG A 56 -30.10 14.72 -28.21
N LEU A 57 -31.14 15.43 -27.80
CA LEU A 57 -31.47 15.66 -26.40
C LEU A 57 -31.66 14.34 -25.65
N SER A 58 -32.47 13.42 -26.18
CA SER A 58 -32.66 12.10 -25.55
C SER A 58 -31.38 11.26 -25.44
N SER A 59 -30.42 11.45 -26.36
CA SER A 59 -29.10 10.82 -26.30
C SER A 59 -28.20 11.48 -25.25
N VAL A 60 -28.23 12.80 -25.13
CA VAL A 60 -27.46 13.57 -24.13
C VAL A 60 -28.00 13.32 -22.72
N THR A 61 -29.32 13.27 -22.52
CA THR A 61 -29.92 12.90 -21.23
C THR A 61 -29.53 11.47 -20.83
N ARG A 62 -29.60 10.52 -21.77
CA ARG A 62 -29.15 9.14 -21.50
C ARG A 62 -27.68 9.06 -21.11
N GLU A 63 -26.78 9.77 -21.80
CA GLU A 63 -25.37 9.78 -21.41
C GLU A 63 -25.15 10.52 -20.08
N GLN A 64 -25.88 11.61 -19.81
CA GLN A 64 -25.82 12.28 -18.51
C GLN A 64 -26.24 11.33 -17.38
N ASP A 65 -27.26 10.52 -17.59
CA ASP A 65 -27.74 9.55 -16.59
C ASP A 65 -26.81 8.34 -16.46
N THR A 66 -26.18 7.83 -17.53
CA THR A 66 -25.14 6.79 -17.41
C THR A 66 -23.91 7.31 -16.67
N GLN A 67 -23.49 8.55 -16.91
CA GLN A 67 -22.38 9.19 -16.19
C GLN A 67 -22.74 9.41 -14.70
N ARG A 68 -23.97 9.81 -14.39
CA ARG A 68 -24.48 9.85 -12.99
C ARG A 68 -24.43 8.46 -12.34
N SER A 69 -24.87 7.41 -13.03
CA SER A 69 -24.82 6.03 -12.50
C SER A 69 -23.39 5.55 -12.27
N ARG A 70 -22.44 5.82 -13.19
CA ARG A 70 -21.01 5.52 -13.01
C ARG A 70 -20.46 6.20 -11.76
N HIS A 71 -20.63 7.53 -11.65
CA HIS A 71 -20.20 8.31 -10.48
C HIS A 71 -20.83 7.81 -9.16
N PHE A 72 -22.10 7.40 -9.17
CA PHE A 72 -22.74 6.81 -7.97
C PHE A 72 -22.13 5.45 -7.57
N ALA A 73 -21.72 4.63 -8.55
CA ALA A 73 -21.04 3.35 -8.30
C ALA A 73 -19.60 3.56 -7.81
N GLU A 74 -18.82 4.42 -8.48
CA GLU A 74 -17.47 4.83 -8.05
C GLU A 74 -17.48 5.37 -6.62
N MET A 75 -18.45 6.24 -6.28
CA MET A 75 -18.62 6.75 -4.91
C MET A 75 -19.05 5.67 -3.91
N ALA A 76 -19.66 4.56 -4.34
CA ALA A 76 -19.95 3.42 -3.47
C ALA A 76 -18.70 2.57 -3.22
N GLU A 77 -17.85 2.39 -4.23
CA GLU A 77 -16.55 1.73 -4.08
C GLU A 77 -15.59 2.54 -3.19
N VAL A 78 -15.56 3.87 -3.34
CA VAL A 78 -14.81 4.77 -2.43
C VAL A 78 -15.32 4.67 -1.00
N ARG A 79 -16.64 4.61 -0.76
CA ARG A 79 -17.19 4.37 0.59
C ARG A 79 -16.75 3.01 1.15
N LYS A 80 -16.71 1.96 0.32
CA LYS A 80 -16.26 0.62 0.72
C LYS A 80 -14.78 0.58 1.08
N SER A 81 -13.90 1.23 0.30
CA SER A 81 -12.47 1.27 0.60
C SER A 81 -12.15 2.15 1.81
N LEU A 82 -12.87 3.25 2.03
CA LEU A 82 -12.75 4.06 3.25
C LEU A 82 -13.13 3.27 4.51
N GLU A 83 -14.19 2.47 4.49
CA GLU A 83 -14.55 1.64 5.65
C GLU A 83 -13.55 0.49 5.87
N GLN A 84 -12.95 -0.07 4.81
CA GLN A 84 -11.82 -1.01 4.95
C GLN A 84 -10.60 -0.33 5.60
N ILE A 85 -10.22 0.87 5.17
CA ILE A 85 -9.13 1.66 5.77
C ILE A 85 -9.43 1.94 7.26
N ARG A 86 -10.68 2.25 7.60
CA ARG A 86 -11.12 2.45 8.99
C ARG A 86 -10.95 1.20 9.86
N ILE A 87 -11.35 0.01 9.36
CA ILE A 87 -11.18 -1.27 10.06
C ILE A 87 -9.68 -1.56 10.28
N PHE A 88 -8.85 -1.45 9.24
CA PHE A 88 -7.40 -1.64 9.36
C PHE A 88 -6.75 -0.64 10.32
N THR A 89 -7.22 0.61 10.35
CA THR A 89 -6.75 1.63 11.30
C THR A 89 -7.10 1.23 12.73
N GLY A 90 -8.33 0.78 12.99
CA GLY A 90 -8.76 0.26 14.29
C GLY A 90 -7.96 -0.95 14.77
N HIS A 91 -7.64 -1.90 13.88
CA HIS A 91 -6.77 -3.04 14.21
C HIS A 91 -5.34 -2.59 14.56
N LYS A 92 -4.78 -1.66 13.76
CA LYS A 92 -3.44 -1.10 13.99
C LYS A 92 -3.38 -0.29 15.30
N ASP A 93 -4.46 0.42 15.67
CA ASP A 93 -4.59 1.14 16.95
C ASP A 93 -4.89 0.21 18.14
N ALA A 94 -5.35 -1.02 17.91
CA ALA A 94 -5.48 -2.05 18.94
C ALA A 94 -4.12 -2.69 19.24
N LEU A 95 -3.41 -3.16 18.21
CA LEU A 95 -2.06 -3.73 18.34
C LEU A 95 -1.06 -2.74 18.95
N ALA A 96 -1.15 -1.45 18.59
CA ALA A 96 -0.32 -0.41 19.19
C ALA A 96 -0.59 -0.20 20.70
N ARG A 97 -1.79 -0.57 21.19
CA ARG A 97 -2.13 -0.54 22.62
C ARG A 97 -1.61 -1.78 23.33
N GLU A 98 -1.80 -2.96 22.75
CA GLU A 98 -1.25 -4.22 23.28
C GLU A 98 0.27 -4.13 23.48
N ILE A 99 0.99 -3.62 22.48
CA ILE A 99 2.45 -3.37 22.57
C ILE A 99 2.80 -2.35 23.67
N GLN A 100 1.97 -1.32 23.90
CA GLN A 100 2.19 -0.34 24.97
C GLN A 100 1.93 -0.95 26.35
N ASP A 101 0.85 -1.72 26.51
CA ASP A 101 0.46 -2.38 27.74
C ASP A 101 1.52 -3.43 28.15
N GLU A 102 2.05 -4.20 27.19
CA GLU A 102 3.21 -5.10 27.41
C GLU A 102 4.47 -4.32 27.82
N ASN A 103 4.77 -3.19 27.17
CA ASN A 103 5.92 -2.36 27.52
C ASN A 103 5.81 -1.80 28.95
N ASP A 104 4.61 -1.39 29.38
CA ASP A 104 4.39 -0.91 30.74
C ASP A 104 4.40 -2.05 31.77
N GLN A 105 3.92 -3.24 31.43
CA GLN A 105 4.09 -4.44 32.25
C GLN A 105 5.58 -4.80 32.45
N LEU A 106 6.39 -4.73 31.39
CA LEU A 106 7.83 -4.96 31.44
C LEU A 106 8.55 -3.87 32.26
N ARG A 107 8.15 -2.59 32.12
CA ARG A 107 8.64 -1.50 32.99
C ARG A 107 8.31 -1.75 34.47
N ASP A 108 7.13 -2.30 34.78
CA ASP A 108 6.76 -2.68 36.15
C ASP A 108 7.51 -3.90 36.67
N GLN A 109 7.82 -4.88 35.83
CA GLN A 109 8.70 -5.99 36.21
C GLN A 109 10.11 -5.48 36.51
N LEU A 110 10.69 -4.64 35.64
CA LEU A 110 12.00 -4.03 35.86
C LEU A 110 12.04 -3.16 37.12
N ARG A 111 11.03 -2.32 37.36
CA ARG A 111 10.91 -1.52 38.60
C ARG A 111 10.90 -2.40 39.84
N ARG A 112 10.16 -3.52 39.84
CA ARG A 112 10.13 -4.48 40.95
C ARG A 112 11.47 -5.18 41.18
N LEU A 113 12.19 -5.54 40.12
CA LEU A 113 13.54 -6.11 40.24
C LEU A 113 14.54 -5.10 40.82
N ILE A 114 14.50 -3.84 40.38
CA ILE A 114 15.33 -2.76 40.94
C ILE A 114 15.03 -2.56 42.43
N SER A 115 13.75 -2.44 42.82
CA SER A 115 13.38 -2.28 44.23
C SER A 115 13.76 -3.48 45.12
N LEU A 116 13.77 -4.70 44.58
CA LEU A 116 14.28 -5.88 45.28
C LEU A 116 15.80 -5.82 45.45
N GLN A 117 16.52 -5.43 44.41
CA GLN A 117 17.97 -5.26 44.42
C GLN A 117 18.41 -4.14 45.38
N ASP A 118 17.73 -2.99 45.37
CA ASP A 118 17.96 -1.89 46.31
C ASP A 118 17.70 -2.32 47.77
N GLY A 119 16.68 -3.15 47.99
CA GLY A 119 16.40 -3.77 49.28
C GLY A 119 17.55 -4.66 49.76
N GLN A 120 18.02 -5.57 48.91
CA GLN A 120 19.16 -6.44 49.20
C GLN A 120 20.46 -5.65 49.46
N ILE A 121 20.74 -4.63 48.64
CA ILE A 121 21.89 -3.73 48.84
C ILE A 121 21.76 -2.98 50.17
N SER A 122 20.56 -2.52 50.54
CA SER A 122 20.30 -1.87 51.83
C SER A 122 20.49 -2.81 53.02
N GLU A 123 20.20 -4.11 52.88
CA GLU A 123 20.45 -5.11 53.93
C GLU A 123 21.93 -5.44 54.06
N VAL A 124 22.64 -5.68 52.95
CA VAL A 124 24.10 -5.90 52.95
C VAL A 124 24.83 -4.68 53.50
N ALA A 125 24.43 -3.47 53.12
CA ALA A 125 25.00 -2.23 53.68
C ALA A 125 24.81 -2.12 55.20
N LYS A 126 23.66 -2.53 55.75
CA LYS A 126 23.43 -2.58 57.21
C LYS A 126 24.32 -3.62 57.89
N MET A 127 24.51 -4.79 57.28
CA MET A 127 25.40 -5.84 57.80
C MET A 127 26.87 -5.37 57.82
N LEU A 128 27.35 -4.80 56.72
CA LEU A 128 28.70 -4.22 56.64
C LEU A 128 28.90 -3.10 57.66
N TYR A 129 27.91 -2.20 57.82
CA TYR A 129 27.94 -1.15 58.83
C TYR A 129 28.00 -1.70 60.27
N GLN A 130 27.18 -2.71 60.59
CA GLN A 130 27.19 -3.37 61.91
C GLN A 130 28.51 -4.07 62.22
N GLN A 131 29.20 -4.60 61.19
CA GLN A 131 30.50 -5.24 61.32
C GLN A 131 31.69 -4.24 61.29
N GLY A 132 31.43 -2.94 61.11
CA GLY A 132 32.46 -1.90 61.03
C GLY A 132 33.14 -1.76 59.65
N LEU A 133 32.70 -2.51 58.64
CA LEU A 133 33.24 -2.51 57.27
C LEU A 133 32.61 -1.38 56.43
N THR A 134 32.60 -0.15 56.96
CA THR A 134 31.88 0.99 56.36
C THR A 134 32.37 1.35 54.96
N ASP A 135 33.67 1.27 54.73
CA ASP A 135 34.30 1.72 53.49
C ASP A 135 33.93 0.80 52.31
N LEU A 136 33.58 -0.45 52.63
CA LEU A 136 33.17 -1.47 51.66
C LEU A 136 31.72 -1.25 51.17
N ILE A 137 30.88 -0.47 51.87
CA ILE A 137 29.47 -0.22 51.53
C ILE A 137 29.33 0.47 50.16
N HIS A 138 30.30 1.29 49.78
CA HIS A 138 30.30 2.01 48.50
C HIS A 138 30.99 1.25 47.34
N SER A 139 31.58 0.08 47.63
CA SER A 139 32.21 -0.78 46.62
C SER A 139 31.19 -1.64 45.86
N SER A 140 31.55 -2.14 44.68
CA SER A 140 30.64 -2.96 43.87
C SER A 140 30.32 -4.31 44.55
N PRO A 141 29.15 -4.95 44.35
CA PRO A 141 28.83 -6.23 45.01
C PRO A 141 29.86 -7.35 44.75
N SER A 142 30.49 -7.35 43.57
CA SER A 142 31.63 -8.22 43.22
C SER A 142 32.89 -7.97 44.05
N GLU A 143 33.13 -6.71 44.42
CA GLU A 143 34.29 -6.24 45.18
C GLU A 143 34.06 -6.40 46.69
N GLN A 144 32.83 -6.19 47.17
CA GLN A 144 32.37 -6.59 48.50
C GLN A 144 32.63 -8.09 48.74
N VAL A 145 32.22 -8.94 47.80
CA VAL A 145 32.46 -10.39 47.86
C VAL A 145 33.95 -10.73 47.77
N ALA A 146 34.72 -10.07 46.89
CA ALA A 146 36.15 -10.31 46.78
C ALA A 146 36.92 -9.97 48.07
N TYR A 147 36.60 -8.83 48.70
CA TYR A 147 37.20 -8.42 49.98
C TYR A 147 36.89 -9.43 51.09
N LEU A 148 35.61 -9.80 51.26
CA LEU A 148 35.17 -10.76 52.28
C LEU A 148 35.77 -12.16 52.07
N LEU A 149 36.04 -12.57 50.83
CA LEU A 149 36.74 -13.82 50.53
C LEU A 149 38.22 -13.78 50.90
N VAL A 150 38.91 -12.66 50.64
CA VAL A 150 40.31 -12.45 51.04
C VAL A 150 40.44 -12.37 52.56
N GLU A 151 39.60 -11.60 53.23
CA GLU A 151 39.57 -11.48 54.70
C GLU A 151 39.30 -12.84 55.36
N ARG A 152 38.34 -13.61 54.83
CA ARG A 152 38.08 -14.99 55.28
C ARG A 152 39.28 -15.91 55.07
N ALA A 153 40.02 -15.78 53.97
CA ALA A 153 41.23 -16.56 53.74
C ALA A 153 42.33 -16.22 54.76
N SER A 154 42.59 -14.94 55.02
CA SER A 154 43.55 -14.49 56.03
C SER A 154 43.16 -14.92 57.46
N LEU A 155 41.86 -14.92 57.80
CA LEU A 155 41.37 -15.44 59.07
C LEU A 155 41.55 -16.97 59.18
N LEU A 156 41.38 -17.71 58.07
CA LEU A 156 41.65 -19.15 58.06
C LEU A 156 43.15 -19.44 58.21
N GLU A 157 44.02 -18.70 57.53
CA GLU A 157 45.48 -18.82 57.67
C GLU A 157 45.96 -18.52 59.10
N THR A 158 45.38 -17.51 59.78
CA THR A 158 45.69 -17.20 61.19
C THR A 158 45.04 -18.16 62.20
N SER A 159 44.06 -18.98 61.79
CA SER A 159 43.44 -20.01 62.64
C SER A 159 44.19 -21.33 62.72
N VAL A 160 45.29 -21.48 61.98
CA VAL A 160 46.12 -22.69 62.01
C VAL A 160 47.13 -22.62 63.16
N ASP A 161 46.81 -23.28 64.28
CA ASP A 161 47.79 -23.58 65.33
C ASP A 161 48.98 -24.35 64.73
N PRO A 162 50.23 -23.87 64.85
CA PRO A 162 51.41 -24.49 64.23
C PRO A 162 51.90 -25.76 64.97
N ALA A 163 51.00 -26.48 65.63
CA ALA A 163 51.32 -27.47 66.66
C ALA A 163 50.52 -28.79 66.60
N ASN A 164 49.87 -29.13 65.48
CA ASN A 164 49.47 -30.53 65.24
C ASN A 164 49.25 -30.90 63.75
N CYS A 165 49.04 -32.19 63.50
CA CYS A 165 48.59 -32.79 62.24
C CYS A 165 49.57 -32.74 61.05
N SER A 166 50.70 -33.41 61.20
CA SER A 166 51.48 -33.94 60.07
C SER A 166 50.67 -34.97 59.27
N SER A 167 50.04 -34.60 58.14
CA SER A 167 49.70 -35.55 57.07
C SER A 167 49.27 -34.91 55.74
N SER A 168 49.87 -35.39 54.65
CA SER A 168 49.33 -35.44 53.27
C SER A 168 48.94 -34.12 52.58
N SER A 169 49.89 -33.59 51.81
CA SER A 169 49.60 -32.74 50.64
C SER A 169 48.87 -33.54 49.54
N ASN A 170 48.25 -32.80 48.61
CA ASN A 170 47.75 -33.21 47.30
C ASN A 170 46.56 -34.21 47.26
N ASN A 171 45.50 -33.77 46.58
CA ASN A 171 45.24 -34.26 45.22
C ASN A 171 44.25 -33.37 44.46
N ASN A 172 44.73 -32.69 43.41
CA ASN A 172 43.95 -32.47 42.19
C ASN A 172 44.84 -31.91 41.05
N SER A 173 45.20 -32.76 40.10
CA SER A 173 45.56 -32.34 38.74
C SER A 173 45.49 -33.54 37.80
N MET A 174 44.86 -33.38 36.63
CA MET A 174 44.85 -34.40 35.58
C MET A 174 46.12 -34.27 34.74
N CYS A 175 46.73 -35.40 34.36
CA CYS A 175 47.49 -35.47 33.11
C CYS A 175 47.46 -36.89 32.56
N ALA A 176 47.63 -37.03 31.25
CA ALA A 176 47.33 -38.26 30.52
C ALA A 176 48.56 -39.14 30.26
N GLY A 177 48.31 -40.42 29.98
CA GLY A 177 49.13 -41.18 29.01
C GLY A 177 49.77 -42.49 29.48
N ASN A 178 49.64 -43.49 28.61
CA ASN A 178 50.62 -44.53 28.32
C ASN A 178 50.92 -45.61 29.37
N THR A 179 50.05 -46.62 29.37
CA THR A 179 50.41 -48.06 29.32
C THR A 179 51.90 -48.40 29.19
N THR A 180 52.54 -48.89 30.26
CA THR A 180 53.58 -49.95 30.11
C THR A 180 53.67 -50.89 31.31
N ARG A 181 53.06 -52.07 31.16
CA ARG A 181 53.58 -53.41 31.53
C ARG A 181 54.91 -53.44 32.33
N SER A 182 54.87 -53.94 33.57
CA SER A 182 55.41 -55.28 33.92
C SER A 182 55.25 -55.61 35.41
N MET A 183 54.60 -56.75 35.73
CA MET A 183 54.70 -57.37 37.07
C MET A 183 55.88 -58.34 37.06
N GLY A 184 56.93 -58.03 37.83
CA GLY A 184 58.07 -58.92 38.05
C GLY A 184 58.03 -59.56 39.43
N THR A 185 57.83 -60.87 39.50
CA THR A 185 57.96 -61.65 40.73
C THR A 185 59.43 -61.91 41.06
N GLU A 186 59.87 -61.63 42.28
CA GLU A 186 60.97 -62.39 42.87
C GLU A 186 60.90 -62.39 44.41
N THR A 187 60.80 -63.58 45.00
CA THR A 187 60.93 -63.79 46.44
C THR A 187 62.23 -64.55 46.67
N GLN A 188 63.27 -63.86 47.15
CA GLN A 188 64.53 -64.51 47.50
C GLN A 188 64.59 -64.88 48.99
N VAL A 189 65.34 -65.95 49.28
CA VAL A 189 65.30 -66.70 50.54
C VAL A 189 66.37 -66.21 51.54
N PRO A 190 66.04 -66.00 52.83
CA PRO A 190 67.04 -65.74 53.86
C PRO A 190 67.82 -67.02 54.25
N ASN A 191 69.11 -66.85 54.55
CA ASN A 191 70.09 -67.94 54.56
C ASN A 191 70.01 -68.89 55.78
N SER A 192 70.56 -70.08 55.58
CA SER A 192 70.73 -71.18 56.55
C SER A 192 71.63 -70.80 57.72
N ASN A 193 71.36 -71.39 58.90
CA ASN A 193 72.41 -71.81 59.84
C ASN A 193 71.89 -72.96 60.71
N ALA A 194 72.71 -74.00 60.90
CA ALA A 194 72.34 -75.22 61.62
C ALA A 194 73.00 -75.27 63.01
N GLY A 195 72.30 -75.79 64.02
CA GLY A 195 72.78 -75.82 65.40
C GLY A 195 71.95 -76.69 66.35
N GLN A 196 72.24 -78.00 66.34
CA GLN A 196 72.14 -78.95 67.46
C GLN A 196 71.02 -78.77 68.52
N ALA A 197 69.94 -79.57 68.43
CA ALA A 197 69.16 -80.06 69.60
C ALA A 197 68.11 -81.12 69.20
N GLU A 198 68.54 -82.35 68.89
CA GLU A 198 67.63 -83.48 68.71
C GLU A 198 67.08 -84.02 70.05
N ALA A 199 66.21 -85.04 70.00
CA ALA A 199 65.64 -85.77 71.14
C ALA A 199 64.65 -85.03 72.08
N ARG A 200 64.17 -83.80 71.77
CA ARG A 200 63.01 -83.18 72.46
C ARG A 200 61.94 -82.50 71.58
N GLN A 201 62.04 -82.54 70.26
CA GLN A 201 61.19 -81.68 69.40
C GLN A 201 59.86 -82.26 68.91
N LEU A 202 59.63 -83.59 68.98
CA LEU A 202 58.50 -84.25 68.29
C LEU A 202 57.09 -83.79 68.77
N THR A 203 56.93 -83.38 70.03
CA THR A 203 55.68 -82.79 70.54
C THR A 203 55.56 -81.29 70.23
N GLY A 204 56.68 -80.57 70.11
CA GLY A 204 56.69 -79.14 69.78
C GLY A 204 56.40 -78.87 68.30
N GLN A 205 56.97 -79.68 67.40
CA GLN A 205 56.83 -79.50 65.96
C GLN A 205 55.37 -79.62 65.50
N SER A 206 54.61 -80.59 66.02
CA SER A 206 53.16 -80.73 65.73
C SER A 206 52.38 -79.46 66.09
N SER A 207 52.66 -78.86 67.26
CA SER A 207 52.02 -77.59 67.66
C SER A 207 52.45 -76.38 66.82
N SER A 208 53.65 -76.40 66.24
CA SER A 208 54.16 -75.35 65.34
C SER A 208 53.54 -75.47 63.94
N VAL A 209 53.40 -76.69 63.43
CA VAL A 209 52.73 -76.97 62.15
C VAL A 209 51.24 -76.66 62.25
N ALA A 210 50.53 -77.09 63.29
CA ALA A 210 49.12 -76.76 63.50
C ALA A 210 48.85 -75.24 63.51
N ARG A 211 49.69 -74.45 64.19
CA ARG A 211 49.60 -72.97 64.18
C ARG A 211 49.90 -72.34 62.81
N LYS A 212 50.63 -73.03 61.92
CA LYS A 212 50.84 -72.60 60.53
C LYS A 212 49.64 -72.98 59.67
N CYS A 213 49.09 -74.19 59.83
CA CYS A 213 47.84 -74.61 59.18
C CYS A 213 46.71 -73.61 59.49
N SER A 214 46.44 -73.32 60.76
CA SER A 214 45.36 -72.38 61.12
C SER A 214 45.61 -70.92 60.76
N ARG A 215 46.85 -70.53 60.44
CA ARG A 215 47.11 -69.23 59.79
C ARG A 215 46.79 -69.28 58.30
N LEU A 216 47.23 -70.32 57.60
CA LEU A 216 46.94 -70.52 56.18
C LEU A 216 45.44 -70.76 55.92
N GLU A 217 44.73 -71.39 56.85
CA GLU A 217 43.26 -71.53 56.84
C GLU A 217 42.60 -70.14 56.93
N LEU A 218 42.98 -69.31 57.91
CA LEU A 218 42.49 -67.93 58.03
C LEU A 218 42.87 -67.04 56.83
N ASP A 219 44.09 -67.15 56.31
CA ASP A 219 44.54 -66.41 55.12
C ASP A 219 43.76 -66.84 53.86
N LEU A 220 43.37 -68.12 53.77
CA LEU A 220 42.56 -68.67 52.68
C LEU A 220 41.07 -68.32 52.81
N GLU A 221 40.52 -68.32 54.03
CA GLU A 221 39.17 -67.79 54.31
C GLU A 221 39.09 -66.29 54.00
N GLU A 222 40.09 -65.52 54.41
CA GLU A 222 40.21 -64.09 54.13
C GLU A 222 40.37 -63.83 52.62
N GLY A 223 41.20 -64.60 51.93
CA GLY A 223 41.33 -64.57 50.47
C GLY A 223 40.02 -64.90 49.75
N SER A 224 39.31 -65.94 50.21
CA SER A 224 38.00 -66.35 49.66
C SER A 224 36.94 -65.28 49.88
N ARG A 225 36.93 -64.65 51.06
CA ARG A 225 36.03 -63.53 51.42
C ARG A 225 36.29 -62.31 50.55
N ARG A 226 37.57 -61.95 50.31
CA ARG A 226 37.96 -60.86 49.40
C ARG A 226 37.58 -61.16 47.95
N LEU A 227 37.77 -62.39 47.49
CA LEU A 227 37.38 -62.83 46.14
C LEU A 227 35.85 -62.78 45.96
N ALA A 228 35.08 -63.20 46.96
CA ALA A 228 33.61 -63.11 46.93
C ALA A 228 33.12 -61.65 46.88
N MET A 229 33.73 -60.74 47.66
CA MET A 229 33.44 -59.31 47.57
C MET A 229 33.79 -58.74 46.19
N ALA A 230 34.95 -59.08 45.63
CA ALA A 230 35.36 -58.65 44.29
C ALA A 230 34.40 -59.16 43.20
N HIS A 231 33.95 -60.41 43.24
CA HIS A 231 32.96 -60.95 42.30
C HIS A 231 31.59 -60.28 42.44
N ASN A 232 31.19 -59.87 43.64
CA ASN A 232 29.95 -59.13 43.85
C ASN A 232 30.04 -57.69 43.34
N GLU A 233 31.17 -57.04 43.53
CA GLU A 233 31.42 -55.68 43.01
C GLU A 233 31.55 -55.65 41.49
N ILE A 234 32.22 -56.63 40.88
CA ILE A 234 32.25 -56.82 39.42
C ILE A 234 30.83 -56.97 38.87
N ARG A 235 29.96 -57.74 39.55
CA ARG A 235 28.56 -57.87 39.14
C ARG A 235 27.81 -56.54 39.24
N ARG A 236 27.87 -55.85 40.38
CA ARG A 236 27.24 -54.53 40.58
C ARG A 236 27.65 -53.52 39.50
N LEU A 237 28.94 -53.45 39.19
CA LEU A 237 29.48 -52.58 38.14
C LEU A 237 29.07 -53.00 36.72
N THR A 238 28.82 -54.29 36.50
CA THR A 238 28.26 -54.80 35.23
C THR A 238 26.78 -54.42 35.11
N ASP A 239 25.99 -54.66 36.16
CA ASP A 239 24.56 -54.32 36.22
C ASP A 239 24.35 -52.79 36.02
N GLU A 240 25.20 -51.95 36.62
CA GLU A 240 25.19 -50.50 36.44
C GLU A 240 25.63 -50.06 35.04
N LEU A 241 26.62 -50.73 34.43
CA LEU A 241 27.04 -50.45 33.05
C LEU A 241 25.95 -50.85 32.03
N GLU A 242 25.29 -51.98 32.22
CA GLU A 242 24.17 -52.41 31.38
C GLU A 242 22.96 -51.48 31.53
N SER A 243 22.65 -51.05 32.75
CA SER A 243 21.62 -50.03 33.04
C SER A 243 21.93 -48.68 32.35
N ALA A 244 23.18 -48.22 32.42
CA ALA A 244 23.61 -47.00 31.74
C ALA A 244 23.54 -47.13 30.21
N GLN A 245 23.90 -48.29 29.64
CA GLN A 245 23.76 -48.54 28.20
C GLN A 245 22.30 -48.65 27.73
N LEU A 246 21.42 -49.24 28.53
CA LEU A 246 19.97 -49.27 28.28
C LEU A 246 19.40 -47.85 28.29
N THR A 247 19.81 -47.03 29.26
CA THR A 247 19.42 -45.62 29.37
C THR A 247 19.93 -44.82 28.16
N GLN A 248 21.19 -45.00 27.75
CA GLN A 248 21.75 -44.36 26.56
C GLN A 248 20.95 -44.70 25.30
N LYS A 249 20.65 -45.99 25.08
CA LYS A 249 19.90 -46.48 23.92
C LYS A 249 18.43 -46.02 23.91
N ALA A 250 17.86 -45.67 25.06
CA ALA A 250 16.52 -45.10 25.15
C ALA A 250 16.49 -43.63 24.68
N TYR A 251 17.51 -42.84 25.00
CA TYR A 251 17.62 -41.43 24.59
C TYR A 251 18.23 -41.22 23.19
N GLU A 252 18.94 -42.20 22.64
CA GLU A 252 19.53 -42.15 21.30
C GLU A 252 18.53 -41.85 20.15
N PRO A 253 17.34 -42.45 20.06
CA PRO A 253 16.35 -42.08 19.04
C PRO A 253 15.77 -40.67 19.23
N GLU A 254 15.63 -40.19 20.47
CA GLU A 254 15.14 -38.83 20.76
C GLU A 254 16.19 -37.77 20.34
N LEU A 255 17.47 -38.07 20.54
CA LEU A 255 18.58 -37.25 20.03
C LEU A 255 18.64 -37.24 18.50
N GLN A 256 18.37 -38.36 17.83
CA GLN A 256 18.30 -38.44 16.37
C GLN A 256 17.12 -37.64 15.81
N ALA A 257 15.92 -37.79 16.39
CA ALA A 257 14.75 -37.00 16.00
C ALA A 257 14.99 -35.49 16.16
N ALA A 258 15.58 -35.05 17.27
CA ALA A 258 15.94 -33.65 17.48
C ALA A 258 16.99 -33.13 16.48
N GLN A 259 17.92 -33.98 16.02
CA GLN A 259 18.87 -33.63 14.95
C GLN A 259 18.18 -33.49 13.59
N GLU A 260 17.23 -34.37 13.26
CA GLU A 260 16.45 -34.30 12.02
C GLU A 260 15.54 -33.06 11.98
N GLU A 261 14.83 -32.74 13.08
CA GLU A 261 14.04 -31.52 13.22
C GLU A 261 14.90 -30.26 13.02
N VAL A 262 16.09 -30.21 13.62
CA VAL A 262 17.03 -29.08 13.47
C VAL A 262 17.52 -28.93 12.02
N GLU A 263 17.70 -30.02 11.27
CA GLU A 263 18.06 -29.94 9.84
C GLU A 263 16.88 -29.54 8.94
N GLU A 264 15.65 -29.97 9.23
CA GLU A 264 14.46 -29.48 8.50
C GLU A 264 14.16 -28.00 8.81
N LEU A 265 14.32 -27.56 10.06
CA LEU A 265 14.19 -26.15 10.43
C LEU A 265 15.21 -25.27 9.67
N LYS A 266 16.47 -25.69 9.57
CA LYS A 266 17.50 -24.99 8.75
C LYS A 266 17.12 -24.93 7.27
N LYS A 267 16.58 -26.01 6.69
CA LYS A 267 16.13 -26.05 5.29
C LYS A 267 14.98 -25.07 5.06
N CYS A 268 14.02 -25.01 5.99
CA CYS A 268 12.93 -24.05 5.98
C CYS A 268 13.42 -22.59 6.08
N GLU A 269 14.26 -22.27 7.07
CA GLU A 269 14.84 -20.93 7.26
C GLU A 269 15.60 -20.47 6.01
N VAL A 270 16.46 -21.32 5.43
CA VAL A 270 17.21 -21.02 4.20
C VAL A 270 16.29 -20.89 2.98
N ALA A 271 15.13 -21.57 2.95
CA ALA A 271 14.12 -21.38 1.91
C ALA A 271 13.37 -20.05 2.07
N GLU A 272 13.06 -19.61 3.30
CA GLU A 272 12.39 -18.35 3.56
C GLU A 272 13.30 -17.13 3.37
N LEU A 273 14.55 -17.19 3.83
CA LEU A 273 15.57 -16.18 3.55
C LEU A 273 15.78 -15.97 2.05
N ARG A 274 15.70 -17.04 1.25
CA ARG A 274 15.75 -16.95 -0.23
C ARG A 274 14.52 -16.21 -0.79
N LYS A 275 13.29 -16.58 -0.40
CA LYS A 275 12.06 -15.89 -0.82
C LYS A 275 12.09 -14.40 -0.44
N ALA A 276 12.53 -14.09 0.79
CA ALA A 276 12.64 -12.73 1.30
C ALA A 276 13.65 -11.91 0.49
N LYS A 277 14.79 -12.50 0.12
CA LYS A 277 15.77 -11.87 -0.76
C LYS A 277 15.19 -11.60 -2.16
N GLU A 278 14.55 -12.59 -2.78
CA GLU A 278 13.96 -12.45 -4.12
C GLU A 278 12.87 -11.36 -4.17
N LEU A 279 12.06 -11.24 -3.10
CA LEU A 279 11.11 -10.13 -2.95
C LEU A 279 11.80 -8.77 -2.80
N ASN A 280 12.91 -8.70 -2.05
CA ASN A 280 13.67 -7.48 -1.86
C ASN A 280 14.35 -7.05 -3.18
N ASP A 281 15.04 -7.96 -3.88
CA ASP A 281 15.63 -7.72 -5.20
C ASP A 281 14.59 -7.20 -6.21
N ARG A 282 13.35 -7.72 -6.17
CA ARG A 282 12.21 -7.24 -6.97
C ARG A 282 11.76 -5.83 -6.59
N LEU A 283 11.57 -5.54 -5.31
CA LEU A 283 11.20 -4.21 -4.82
C LEU A 283 12.27 -3.18 -5.17
N ASP A 284 13.55 -3.55 -5.09
CA ASP A 284 14.67 -2.67 -5.40
C ASP A 284 14.75 -2.36 -6.91
N LEU A 285 14.36 -3.31 -7.78
CA LEU A 285 14.14 -3.04 -9.22
C LEU A 285 12.97 -2.07 -9.45
N GLU A 286 11.85 -2.24 -8.75
CA GLU A 286 10.70 -1.33 -8.84
C GLU A 286 11.04 0.08 -8.33
N ILE A 287 11.72 0.21 -7.19
CA ILE A 287 12.23 1.48 -6.65
C ILE A 287 13.16 2.15 -7.65
N ARG A 288 14.04 1.40 -8.33
CA ARG A 288 14.90 1.95 -9.40
C ARG A 288 14.08 2.44 -10.60
N ALA A 289 13.08 1.69 -11.05
CA ALA A 289 12.18 2.10 -12.14
C ALA A 289 11.34 3.34 -11.79
N LEU A 290 10.78 3.41 -10.59
CA LEU A 290 10.04 4.57 -10.09
C LEU A 290 10.95 5.80 -9.99
N ARG A 291 12.16 5.66 -9.45
CA ARG A 291 13.17 6.76 -9.41
C ARG A 291 13.56 7.25 -10.81
N VAL A 292 13.60 6.38 -11.83
CA VAL A 292 13.78 6.80 -13.23
C VAL A 292 12.56 7.58 -13.73
N ARG A 293 11.34 7.05 -13.54
CA ARG A 293 10.09 7.68 -13.98
C ARG A 293 9.87 9.05 -13.35
N VAL A 294 10.20 9.25 -12.07
CA VAL A 294 10.15 10.56 -11.41
C VAL A 294 11.07 11.56 -12.10
N ARG A 295 12.33 11.19 -12.40
CA ARG A 295 13.25 12.09 -13.12
C ARG A 295 12.78 12.44 -14.54
N CYS A 296 12.09 11.52 -15.24
CA CYS A 296 11.46 11.83 -16.54
C CYS A 296 10.34 12.85 -16.37
N LEU A 297 9.44 12.64 -15.40
CA LEU A 297 8.33 13.57 -15.12
C LEU A 297 8.81 14.95 -14.64
N ASP A 298 9.89 15.03 -13.87
CA ASP A 298 10.51 16.30 -13.49
C ASP A 298 11.15 17.01 -14.70
N ALA A 299 11.77 16.28 -15.62
CA ALA A 299 12.30 16.86 -16.86
C ALA A 299 11.19 17.37 -17.80
N GLU A 300 10.10 16.61 -17.95
CA GLU A 300 8.90 17.03 -18.68
C GLU A 300 8.28 18.29 -18.05
N LYS A 301 8.15 18.30 -16.72
CA LYS A 301 7.67 19.45 -15.93
C LYS A 301 8.55 20.68 -16.10
N SER A 302 9.87 20.56 -16.05
CA SER A 302 10.79 21.68 -16.30
C SER A 302 10.73 22.19 -17.75
N SER A 303 10.56 21.29 -18.72
CA SER A 303 10.33 21.67 -20.12
C SER A 303 9.02 22.46 -20.30
N LEU A 304 7.91 21.97 -19.72
CA LEU A 304 6.62 22.66 -19.72
C LEU A 304 6.70 24.01 -19.01
N GLN A 305 7.37 24.10 -17.85
CA GLN A 305 7.63 25.37 -17.17
C GLN A 305 8.39 26.36 -18.06
N GLN A 306 9.40 25.90 -18.82
CA GLN A 306 10.13 26.75 -19.77
C GLN A 306 9.23 27.25 -20.91
N THR A 307 8.34 26.41 -21.45
CA THR A 307 7.37 26.84 -22.48
C THR A 307 6.31 27.82 -21.96
N VAL A 308 5.84 27.66 -20.71
CA VAL A 308 4.95 28.63 -20.07
C VAL A 308 5.65 29.98 -19.92
N VAL A 309 6.92 29.98 -19.49
CA VAL A 309 7.71 31.22 -19.36
C VAL A 309 8.02 31.88 -20.72
N SER A 310 8.15 31.13 -21.82
CA SER A 310 8.27 31.75 -23.15
C SER A 310 6.94 32.35 -23.61
N LEU A 311 5.82 31.63 -23.43
CA LEU A 311 4.48 32.12 -23.81
C LEU A 311 4.07 33.34 -22.98
N GLN A 312 4.40 33.40 -21.69
CA GLN A 312 4.19 34.58 -20.85
C GLN A 312 4.91 35.82 -21.42
N LYS A 313 6.18 35.68 -21.83
CA LYS A 313 6.95 36.77 -22.45
C LYS A 313 6.39 37.18 -23.82
N GLU A 314 5.79 36.28 -24.57
CA GLU A 314 5.09 36.62 -25.81
C GLU A 314 3.79 37.37 -25.54
N VAL A 315 2.98 36.95 -24.56
CA VAL A 315 1.77 37.66 -24.11
C VAL A 315 2.12 39.07 -23.59
N GLU A 316 3.20 39.22 -22.83
CA GLU A 316 3.71 40.54 -22.38
C GLU A 316 4.11 41.44 -23.55
N ARG A 317 4.77 40.88 -24.58
CA ARG A 317 5.14 41.61 -25.81
C ARG A 317 3.90 42.03 -26.60
N PHE A 318 2.97 41.12 -26.87
CA PHE A 318 1.73 41.44 -27.59
C PHE A 318 0.86 42.45 -26.83
N GLY A 319 0.71 42.29 -25.51
CA GLY A 319 0.00 43.24 -24.65
C GLY A 319 0.69 44.60 -24.55
N SER A 320 2.00 44.70 -24.81
CA SER A 320 2.71 45.98 -24.91
C SER A 320 2.54 46.62 -26.30
N ALA A 321 2.72 45.85 -27.38
CA ALA A 321 2.49 46.32 -28.74
C ALA A 321 1.04 46.79 -28.97
N LEU A 322 0.05 46.10 -28.39
CA LEU A 322 -1.36 46.49 -28.45
C LEU A 322 -1.61 47.83 -27.73
N ARG A 323 -1.01 48.04 -26.55
CA ARG A 323 -1.09 49.32 -25.82
C ARG A 323 -0.46 50.47 -26.60
N GLU A 324 0.71 50.25 -27.23
CA GLU A 324 1.30 51.27 -28.10
C GLU A 324 0.42 51.58 -29.32
N GLN A 325 -0.19 50.56 -29.96
CA GLN A 325 -1.09 50.79 -31.10
C GLN A 325 -2.34 51.55 -30.68
N GLN A 326 -2.91 51.25 -29.52
CA GLN A 326 -4.04 52.01 -28.99
C GLN A 326 -3.64 53.48 -28.70
N GLN A 327 -2.48 53.73 -28.07
CA GLN A 327 -1.98 55.09 -27.87
C GLN A 327 -1.74 55.85 -29.20
N ARG A 328 -1.25 55.16 -30.24
CA ARG A 328 -1.09 55.75 -31.59
C ARG A 328 -2.45 56.10 -32.21
N ALA A 329 -3.46 55.24 -32.07
CA ALA A 329 -4.81 55.49 -32.56
C ALA A 329 -5.49 56.66 -31.81
N GLU A 330 -5.34 56.74 -30.48
CA GLU A 330 -5.82 57.85 -29.65
C GLU A 330 -5.15 59.18 -30.04
N GLN A 331 -3.84 59.19 -30.29
CA GLN A 331 -3.10 60.35 -30.80
C GLN A 331 -3.59 60.77 -32.21
N GLN A 332 -3.80 59.81 -33.12
CA GLN A 332 -4.33 60.09 -34.45
C GLN A 332 -5.73 60.71 -34.39
N LEU A 333 -6.64 60.14 -33.59
CA LEU A 333 -7.98 60.70 -33.37
C LEU A 333 -7.91 62.14 -32.83
N HIS A 334 -7.02 62.41 -31.88
CA HIS A 334 -6.83 63.78 -31.36
C HIS A 334 -6.31 64.74 -32.44
N THR A 335 -5.37 64.32 -33.30
CA THR A 335 -4.91 65.17 -34.42
C THR A 335 -5.99 65.43 -35.48
N VAL A 336 -6.83 64.44 -35.78
CA VAL A 336 -7.97 64.61 -36.70
C VAL A 336 -9.03 65.54 -36.11
N GLN A 337 -9.29 65.44 -34.80
CA GLN A 337 -10.20 66.36 -34.10
C GLN A 337 -9.69 67.80 -34.17
N LEU A 338 -8.43 68.06 -33.85
CA LEU A 338 -7.82 69.39 -33.95
C LEU A 338 -7.86 69.96 -35.38
N GLN A 339 -7.69 69.11 -36.40
CA GLN A 339 -7.83 69.53 -37.81
C GLN A 339 -9.29 69.86 -38.17
N ALA A 340 -10.26 69.08 -37.69
CA ALA A 340 -11.68 69.33 -37.90
C ALA A 340 -12.16 70.62 -37.20
N ASP A 341 -11.69 70.86 -35.97
CA ASP A 341 -11.97 72.08 -35.22
C ASP A 341 -11.37 73.31 -35.91
N HIS A 342 -10.11 73.25 -36.35
CA HIS A 342 -9.47 74.32 -37.11
C HIS A 342 -10.17 74.58 -38.46
N ALA A 343 -10.58 73.53 -39.18
CA ALA A 343 -11.38 73.67 -40.40
C ALA A 343 -12.76 74.30 -40.12
N SER A 344 -13.37 73.99 -38.97
CA SER A 344 -14.62 74.61 -38.52
C SER A 344 -14.45 76.10 -38.20
N GLU A 345 -13.33 76.49 -37.57
CA GLU A 345 -12.98 77.91 -37.33
C GLU A 345 -12.70 78.66 -38.64
N LEU A 346 -11.97 78.06 -39.57
CA LEU A 346 -11.71 78.64 -40.89
C LEU A 346 -12.99 78.81 -41.72
N ALA A 347 -13.91 77.84 -41.67
CA ALA A 347 -15.21 77.95 -42.31
C ALA A 347 -16.06 79.07 -41.71
N LYS A 348 -16.07 79.22 -40.37
CA LYS A 348 -16.76 80.33 -39.67
C LYS A 348 -16.17 81.68 -40.05
N SER A 349 -14.84 81.83 -40.09
CA SER A 349 -14.21 83.10 -40.46
C SER A 349 -14.53 83.47 -41.91
N GLN A 350 -14.36 82.54 -42.86
CA GLN A 350 -14.74 82.72 -44.27
C GLN A 350 -16.23 83.05 -44.43
N GLU A 351 -17.13 82.41 -43.68
CA GLU A 351 -18.56 82.76 -43.68
C GLU A 351 -18.79 84.20 -43.20
N THR A 352 -18.11 84.67 -42.14
CA THR A 352 -18.26 86.05 -41.67
C THR A 352 -17.70 87.08 -42.67
N GLU A 353 -16.59 86.78 -43.36
CA GLU A 353 -16.03 87.63 -44.41
C GLU A 353 -16.93 87.68 -45.64
N LEU A 354 -17.43 86.53 -46.09
CA LEU A 354 -18.36 86.43 -47.21
C LEU A 354 -19.70 87.12 -46.90
N ASN A 355 -20.18 87.02 -45.66
CA ASN A 355 -21.33 87.81 -45.19
C ASN A 355 -21.04 89.33 -45.13
N ARG A 356 -19.84 89.75 -44.72
CA ARG A 356 -19.42 91.15 -44.73
C ARG A 356 -19.33 91.70 -46.17
N SER A 357 -18.76 90.93 -47.08
CA SER A 357 -18.71 91.23 -48.52
C SER A 357 -20.13 91.32 -49.11
N ASN A 358 -21.00 90.34 -48.84
CA ASN A 358 -22.39 90.35 -49.28
C ASN A 358 -23.20 91.55 -48.75
N ARG A 359 -22.91 92.06 -47.53
CA ARG A 359 -23.49 93.32 -47.03
C ARG A 359 -22.99 94.51 -47.86
N LEU A 360 -21.68 94.64 -48.07
CA LEU A 360 -21.10 95.71 -48.88
C LEU A 360 -21.61 95.70 -50.33
N CYS A 361 -21.68 94.54 -50.98
CA CYS A 361 -22.25 94.38 -52.32
C CYS A 361 -23.75 94.71 -52.37
N ARG A 362 -24.52 94.40 -51.32
CA ARG A 362 -25.93 94.79 -51.18
C ARG A 362 -26.08 96.30 -51.00
N ASP A 363 -25.24 96.92 -50.18
CA ASP A 363 -25.26 98.36 -49.94
C ASP A 363 -24.82 99.15 -51.17
N LEU A 364 -23.83 98.65 -51.92
CA LEU A 364 -23.46 99.18 -53.24
C LEU A 364 -24.61 99.04 -54.24
N ARG A 365 -25.26 97.85 -54.32
CA ARG A 365 -26.43 97.64 -55.19
C ARG A 365 -27.61 98.55 -54.81
N ASN A 366 -27.82 98.81 -53.51
CA ASN A 366 -28.84 99.71 -52.99
C ASN A 366 -28.52 101.18 -53.33
N LYS A 367 -27.26 101.60 -53.18
CA LYS A 367 -26.78 102.94 -53.59
C LYS A 367 -26.92 103.14 -55.09
N LEU A 368 -26.50 102.16 -55.90
CA LEU A 368 -26.59 102.20 -57.35
C LEU A 368 -28.06 102.22 -57.80
N GLY A 369 -28.93 101.39 -57.22
CA GLY A 369 -30.37 101.45 -57.45
C GLY A 369 -31.02 102.76 -56.98
N ALA A 370 -30.48 103.43 -55.95
CA ALA A 370 -30.90 104.77 -55.53
C ALA A 370 -30.28 105.91 -56.38
N GLN A 371 -29.30 105.61 -57.23
CA GLN A 371 -28.78 106.49 -58.27
C GLN A 371 -29.62 106.31 -59.55
N THR A 372 -29.87 105.07 -59.98
CA THR A 372 -30.79 104.72 -61.06
C THR A 372 -32.20 105.28 -60.80
N ARG A 373 -32.74 105.17 -59.58
CA ARG A 373 -34.04 105.77 -59.23
C ARG A 373 -34.04 107.31 -59.23
N ARG A 374 -32.90 107.98 -59.03
CA ARG A 374 -32.80 109.43 -59.19
C ARG A 374 -32.77 109.81 -60.67
N LEU A 375 -31.91 109.15 -61.44
CA LEU A 375 -31.82 109.35 -62.89
C LEU A 375 -33.15 109.06 -63.61
N LEU A 376 -33.92 108.04 -63.20
CA LEU A 376 -35.26 107.76 -63.75
C LEU A 376 -36.26 108.87 -63.42
N VAL A 377 -36.23 109.45 -62.21
CA VAL A 377 -37.09 110.59 -61.84
C VAL A 377 -36.70 111.88 -62.57
N GLU A 378 -35.45 112.01 -63.01
CA GLU A 378 -34.94 113.16 -63.78
C GLU A 378 -35.01 112.98 -65.31
N SER A 379 -35.48 111.84 -65.84
CA SER A 379 -35.42 111.55 -67.29
C SER A 379 -36.69 111.02 -67.97
N GLU A 380 -37.83 110.83 -67.28
CA GLU A 380 -39.09 110.43 -67.93
C GLU A 380 -39.88 111.61 -68.52
N ILE A 381 -39.28 112.28 -69.52
CA ILE A 381 -39.97 113.13 -70.50
C ILE A 381 -39.57 112.66 -71.91
N ILE A 382 -40.57 112.38 -72.77
CA ILE A 382 -40.46 112.14 -74.23
C ILE A 382 -39.86 110.78 -74.67
N THR A 383 -40.75 109.77 -74.70
CA THR A 383 -41.08 108.85 -75.83
C THR A 383 -40.02 108.06 -76.65
N LEU A 384 -40.36 106.76 -76.79
CA LEU A 384 -40.31 105.88 -77.98
C LEU A 384 -39.10 104.94 -78.26
N LYS A 385 -39.44 103.82 -78.92
CA LYS A 385 -38.61 102.69 -79.45
C LYS A 385 -37.88 103.10 -80.76
N PRO A 386 -37.12 102.24 -81.51
CA PRO A 386 -36.83 100.79 -81.34
C PRO A 386 -35.41 100.27 -81.73
N LYS A 387 -35.16 98.95 -81.56
CA LYS A 387 -34.26 98.08 -82.40
C LYS A 387 -32.73 98.37 -82.36
N GLN A 388 -31.78 97.51 -82.82
CA GLN A 388 -31.75 96.06 -83.17
C GLN A 388 -30.28 95.59 -83.38
N ALA A 389 -29.91 94.42 -82.80
CA ALA A 389 -28.72 93.60 -83.13
C ALA A 389 -27.31 94.25 -82.94
N ASP A 390 -26.14 93.62 -83.16
CA ASP A 390 -25.83 92.31 -83.79
C ASP A 390 -24.43 91.75 -83.39
N LEU A 391 -24.21 90.42 -83.54
CA LEU A 391 -22.91 89.68 -83.64
C LEU A 391 -21.86 89.82 -82.48
N GLN A 392 -20.85 88.95 -82.23
CA GLN A 392 -20.47 87.56 -82.58
C GLN A 392 -19.55 87.02 -81.43
N HIS A 393 -19.59 85.75 -81.03
CA HIS A 393 -18.71 84.62 -81.44
C HIS A 393 -17.19 84.81 -81.11
N CYS A 394 -16.46 83.88 -80.47
CA CYS A 394 -16.85 82.59 -79.83
C CYS A 394 -16.27 82.44 -78.39
N GLU A 395 -15.48 81.47 -77.90
CA GLU A 395 -14.70 80.32 -78.45
C GLU A 395 -14.66 79.15 -77.42
N ASN A 396 -13.78 78.15 -77.58
CA ASN A 396 -13.74 76.87 -76.85
C ASN A 396 -12.90 76.94 -75.52
N ALA A 397 -12.74 75.90 -74.66
CA ALA A 397 -12.86 74.45 -74.89
C ALA A 397 -13.06 73.59 -73.62
N HIS A 398 -13.69 72.41 -73.79
CA HIS A 398 -13.38 71.07 -73.21
C HIS A 398 -13.30 70.90 -71.65
N SER A 399 -13.82 69.85 -71.02
CA SER A 399 -14.46 68.60 -71.50
C SER A 399 -15.36 67.94 -70.43
N GLN A 400 -16.42 67.26 -70.90
CA GLN A 400 -17.10 66.04 -70.39
C GLN A 400 -17.39 65.87 -68.86
N PRO A 401 -18.60 65.42 -68.51
CA PRO A 401 -18.83 63.96 -68.44
C PRO A 401 -20.15 63.48 -69.07
N GLY A 402 -20.23 62.18 -69.39
CA GLY A 402 -21.46 61.52 -69.87
C GLY A 402 -21.56 60.07 -69.38
N LYS A 403 -22.77 59.64 -69.02
CA LYS A 403 -23.14 58.26 -68.64
C LYS A 403 -24.32 57.79 -69.50
N SER A 404 -24.57 56.47 -69.48
CA SER A 404 -25.81 55.78 -69.92
C SER A 404 -26.19 55.89 -71.42
N SER A 405 -26.89 54.93 -72.04
CA SER A 405 -27.13 53.49 -71.74
C SER A 405 -27.81 52.83 -72.96
N THR A 406 -27.76 51.49 -73.05
CA THR A 406 -28.76 50.53 -73.64
C THR A 406 -29.94 51.10 -74.47
N THR A 407 -30.32 50.54 -75.64
CA THR A 407 -30.83 49.17 -75.85
C THR A 407 -30.93 48.77 -77.35
N GLU A 408 -31.03 47.45 -77.64
CA GLU A 408 -31.88 46.79 -78.69
C GLU A 408 -31.71 47.12 -80.21
N ASP A 409 -31.97 46.24 -81.19
CA ASP A 409 -32.14 44.76 -81.28
C ASP A 409 -32.17 44.32 -82.80
N LYS A 410 -32.07 43.01 -83.07
CA LYS A 410 -32.47 42.23 -84.29
C LYS A 410 -31.61 42.18 -85.57
N GLU A 411 -31.28 40.94 -85.94
CA GLU A 411 -31.12 40.39 -87.32
C GLU A 411 -32.40 40.57 -88.18
N PRO A 412 -32.46 40.37 -89.54
CA PRO A 412 -31.80 39.27 -90.27
C PRO A 412 -31.37 39.43 -91.77
N ARG A 413 -30.39 38.59 -92.18
CA ARG A 413 -30.26 37.74 -93.39
C ARG A 413 -30.72 38.14 -94.82
N LEU A 414 -29.84 37.80 -95.80
CA LEU A 414 -30.06 37.34 -97.21
C LEU A 414 -30.65 38.36 -98.23
N HIS A 415 -30.04 38.64 -99.39
CA HIS A 415 -29.73 37.77 -100.56
C HIS A 415 -28.58 38.37 -101.41
N LYS A 416 -27.59 37.61 -101.92
CA LYS A 416 -27.49 36.97 -103.26
C LYS A 416 -27.76 37.86 -104.50
N GLU A 417 -26.71 38.17 -105.27
CA GLU A 417 -26.67 38.09 -106.75
C GLU A 417 -25.22 37.76 -107.24
N ILE A 418 -24.98 37.59 -108.55
CA ILE A 418 -23.89 36.73 -109.10
C ILE A 418 -23.07 37.38 -110.24
N ALA A 419 -21.74 37.39 -110.06
CA ALA A 419 -20.67 37.45 -111.10
C ALA A 419 -20.62 38.73 -112.00
N VAL A 420 -19.53 39.07 -112.73
CA VAL A 420 -18.47 38.27 -113.39
C VAL A 420 -17.09 38.97 -113.33
N ASP A 421 -16.03 38.14 -113.23
CA ASP A 421 -14.59 38.35 -113.49
C ASP A 421 -13.94 39.75 -113.37
N LYS A 422 -12.91 39.81 -112.50
CA LYS A 422 -11.53 39.66 -113.00
C LYS A 422 -10.52 39.28 -111.90
N GLU A 423 -9.73 38.24 -112.21
CA GLU A 423 -8.51 37.78 -111.54
C GLU A 423 -8.67 37.33 -110.06
N CYS A 424 -7.75 36.46 -109.59
CA CYS A 424 -8.05 35.53 -108.50
C CYS A 424 -7.03 35.55 -107.34
N PRO A 425 -7.41 36.08 -106.17
CA PRO A 425 -6.71 35.84 -104.90
C PRO A 425 -7.18 34.57 -104.19
N HIS A 426 -8.37 34.06 -104.52
CA HIS A 426 -9.14 33.14 -103.68
C HIS A 426 -8.47 31.80 -103.35
N HIS A 427 -7.50 31.32 -104.15
CA HIS A 427 -6.74 30.14 -103.77
C HIS A 427 -5.76 30.40 -102.62
N GLN A 428 -5.15 31.59 -102.56
CA GLN A 428 -4.23 31.95 -101.48
C GLN A 428 -4.97 32.12 -100.16
N ASP A 429 -6.15 32.74 -100.16
CA ASP A 429 -6.93 32.93 -98.94
C ASP A 429 -7.62 31.64 -98.49
N ALA A 430 -8.15 30.81 -99.40
CA ALA A 430 -8.66 29.48 -99.03
C ALA A 430 -7.56 28.54 -98.48
N VAL A 431 -6.32 28.69 -98.95
CA VAL A 431 -5.16 28.00 -98.36
C VAL A 431 -4.80 28.59 -97.00
N ARG A 432 -4.76 29.93 -96.83
CA ARG A 432 -4.52 30.59 -95.53
C ARG A 432 -5.55 30.19 -94.47
N THR A 433 -6.84 30.14 -94.81
CA THR A 433 -7.87 29.68 -93.86
C THR A 433 -7.72 28.19 -93.54
N ARG A 434 -7.30 27.36 -94.49
CA ARG A 434 -7.00 25.95 -94.25
C ARG A 434 -5.73 25.71 -93.45
N THR A 435 -4.70 26.56 -93.55
CA THR A 435 -3.55 26.49 -92.65
C THR A 435 -3.95 27.01 -91.28
N SER A 436 -4.58 28.19 -91.16
CA SER A 436 -5.08 28.72 -89.88
C SER A 436 -5.91 27.67 -89.11
N THR A 437 -6.96 27.13 -89.72
CA THR A 437 -7.80 26.08 -89.08
C THR A 437 -7.06 24.76 -88.80
N ARG A 438 -5.97 24.47 -89.52
CA ARG A 438 -5.09 23.33 -89.21
C ARG A 438 -4.18 23.64 -88.02
N ASP A 439 -3.57 24.81 -88.01
CA ASP A 439 -2.64 25.29 -87.00
C ASP A 439 -3.40 25.43 -85.66
N GLU A 440 -4.61 26.01 -85.69
CA GLU A 440 -5.61 26.00 -84.61
C GLU A 440 -5.95 24.57 -84.14
N CYS A 441 -6.10 23.62 -85.07
CA CYS A 441 -6.31 22.20 -84.75
C CYS A 441 -5.03 21.48 -84.29
N GLU A 442 -3.85 22.09 -84.37
CA GLU A 442 -2.60 21.54 -83.81
C GLU A 442 -2.36 22.17 -82.43
N THR A 443 -2.56 23.49 -82.24
CA THR A 443 -2.55 24.11 -80.90
C THR A 443 -3.62 23.54 -79.97
N LEU A 444 -4.85 23.29 -80.46
CA LEU A 444 -5.88 22.64 -79.64
C LEU A 444 -5.52 21.19 -79.25
N LYS A 445 -4.72 20.47 -80.05
CA LYS A 445 -4.21 19.15 -79.66
C LYS A 445 -3.12 19.27 -78.60
N ASP A 446 -2.24 20.25 -78.73
CA ASP A 446 -1.19 20.50 -77.76
C ASP A 446 -1.78 20.96 -76.41
N GLU A 447 -2.77 21.85 -76.41
CA GLU A 447 -3.55 22.21 -75.22
C GLU A 447 -4.26 21.00 -74.57
N ILE A 448 -4.84 20.10 -75.38
CA ILE A 448 -5.42 18.84 -74.88
C ILE A 448 -4.32 17.92 -74.28
N CYS A 449 -3.14 17.84 -74.90
CA CYS A 449 -2.01 17.08 -74.39
C CYS A 449 -1.44 17.68 -73.09
N GLU A 450 -1.30 18.99 -72.99
CA GLU A 450 -0.83 19.68 -71.78
C GLU A 450 -1.84 19.56 -70.63
N THR A 451 -3.13 19.74 -70.90
CA THR A 451 -4.18 19.57 -69.89
C THR A 451 -4.27 18.12 -69.40
N LEU A 452 -4.15 17.12 -70.28
CA LEU A 452 -4.04 15.71 -69.89
C LEU A 452 -2.79 15.44 -69.05
N GLN A 453 -1.63 15.97 -69.41
CA GLN A 453 -0.41 15.85 -68.60
C GLN A 453 -0.56 16.51 -67.23
N CYS A 454 -1.25 17.65 -67.13
CA CYS A 454 -1.55 18.30 -65.85
C CYS A 454 -2.50 17.44 -64.99
N LEU A 455 -3.55 16.87 -65.59
CA LEU A 455 -4.45 15.93 -64.90
C LEU A 455 -3.70 14.69 -64.38
N ASP A 456 -2.81 14.09 -65.17
CA ASP A 456 -2.04 12.91 -64.73
C ASP A 456 -1.00 13.25 -63.65
N LYS A 457 -0.42 14.46 -63.66
CA LYS A 457 0.42 14.97 -62.56
C LYS A 457 -0.38 15.08 -61.25
N GLU A 458 -1.60 15.61 -61.28
CA GLU A 458 -2.46 15.68 -60.09
C GLU A 458 -3.00 14.31 -59.65
N ARG A 459 -3.34 13.41 -60.58
CA ARG A 459 -3.71 12.01 -60.26
C ARG A 459 -2.56 11.27 -59.58
N SER A 460 -1.32 11.50 -60.03
CA SER A 460 -0.11 10.92 -59.42
C SER A 460 0.10 11.45 -58.00
N LYS A 461 0.06 12.78 -57.79
CA LYS A 461 0.12 13.40 -56.45
C LYS A 461 -0.94 12.85 -55.50
N TYR A 462 -2.19 12.73 -55.97
CA TYR A 462 -3.28 12.15 -55.19
C TYR A 462 -3.01 10.68 -54.81
N HIS A 463 -2.52 9.86 -55.76
CA HIS A 463 -2.20 8.46 -55.49
C HIS A 463 -1.03 8.30 -54.51
N GLU A 464 0.01 9.14 -54.64
CA GLU A 464 1.15 9.15 -53.72
C GLU A 464 0.70 9.56 -52.29
N MET A 465 -0.12 10.60 -52.16
CA MET A 465 -0.70 11.02 -50.88
C MET A 465 -1.62 9.94 -50.29
N LYS A 466 -2.43 9.26 -51.10
CA LYS A 466 -3.28 8.14 -50.67
C LYS A 466 -2.46 6.98 -50.10
N GLU A 467 -1.39 6.57 -50.79
CA GLU A 467 -0.51 5.50 -50.30
C GLU A 467 0.29 5.92 -49.06
N LYS A 468 0.72 7.19 -48.94
CA LYS A 468 1.29 7.76 -47.71
C LYS A 468 0.31 7.68 -46.52
N HIS A 469 -0.98 7.95 -46.72
CA HIS A 469 -2.00 7.83 -45.67
C HIS A 469 -2.25 6.35 -45.29
N LYS A 470 -2.37 5.47 -46.28
CA LYS A 470 -2.50 4.01 -46.08
C LYS A 470 -1.31 3.43 -45.30
N ALA A 471 -0.08 3.81 -45.65
CA ALA A 471 1.12 3.39 -44.93
C ALA A 471 1.15 3.86 -43.47
N ARG A 472 0.76 5.12 -43.19
CA ARG A 472 0.59 5.64 -41.82
C ARG A 472 -0.45 4.86 -41.03
N LEU A 473 -1.58 4.52 -41.67
CA LEU A 473 -2.67 3.77 -41.05
C LEU A 473 -2.26 2.31 -40.76
N CYS A 474 -1.54 1.65 -41.68
CA CYS A 474 -0.94 0.34 -41.45
C CYS A 474 0.08 0.35 -40.30
N TRP A 475 0.94 1.38 -40.21
CA TRP A 475 1.90 1.54 -39.11
C TRP A 475 1.19 1.74 -37.76
N ALA A 476 0.17 2.61 -37.72
CA ALA A 476 -0.64 2.82 -36.52
C ALA A 476 -1.36 1.54 -36.09
N LYS A 477 -1.92 0.78 -37.04
CA LYS A 477 -2.53 -0.53 -36.76
C LYS A 477 -1.50 -1.50 -36.18
N HIS A 478 -0.33 -1.67 -36.81
CA HIS A 478 0.72 -2.56 -36.29
C HIS A 478 1.18 -2.16 -34.88
N LYS A 479 1.20 -0.87 -34.55
CA LYS A 479 1.50 -0.43 -33.18
C LYS A 479 0.41 -0.83 -32.18
N LEU A 480 -0.87 -0.70 -32.53
CA LEU A 480 -1.99 -1.15 -31.71
C LEU A 480 -2.04 -2.69 -31.59
N ASP A 481 -1.88 -3.41 -32.69
CA ASP A 481 -1.84 -4.88 -32.74
C ASP A 481 -0.71 -5.44 -31.82
N GLY A 482 0.46 -4.80 -31.81
CA GLY A 482 1.57 -5.18 -30.93
C GLY A 482 1.36 -4.80 -29.45
N GLU A 483 0.70 -3.67 -29.17
CA GLU A 483 0.42 -3.23 -27.80
C GLU A 483 -0.75 -4.03 -27.16
N THR A 484 -1.73 -4.47 -27.97
CA THR A 484 -2.78 -5.39 -27.54
C THR A 484 -2.22 -6.79 -27.26
N ALA A 485 -1.41 -7.35 -28.16
CA ALA A 485 -0.74 -8.63 -27.91
C ALA A 485 0.14 -8.62 -26.65
N TRP A 486 0.81 -7.50 -26.35
CA TRP A 486 1.56 -7.33 -25.10
C TRP A 486 0.65 -7.28 -23.86
N ARG A 487 -0.49 -6.58 -23.93
CA ARG A 487 -1.50 -6.59 -22.86
C ARG A 487 -2.05 -8.00 -22.63
N ASP A 488 -2.38 -8.73 -23.71
CA ASP A 488 -2.93 -10.09 -23.63
C ASP A 488 -1.96 -11.05 -22.96
N GLU A 489 -0.66 -11.01 -23.28
CA GLU A 489 0.33 -11.85 -22.58
C GLU A 489 0.57 -11.40 -21.13
N LYS A 490 0.49 -10.11 -20.80
CA LYS A 490 0.56 -9.69 -19.38
C LYS A 490 -0.69 -10.08 -18.60
N ILE A 491 -1.87 -10.04 -19.21
CA ILE A 491 -3.12 -10.57 -18.63
C ILE A 491 -2.96 -12.07 -18.35
N LYS A 492 -2.54 -12.88 -19.34
CA LYS A 492 -2.27 -14.31 -19.14
C LYS A 492 -1.21 -14.59 -18.08
N SER A 493 -0.21 -13.72 -17.91
CA SER A 493 0.74 -13.82 -16.79
C SER A 493 0.03 -13.63 -15.45
N LEU A 494 -0.74 -12.54 -15.30
CA LEU A 494 -1.48 -12.22 -14.09
C LEU A 494 -2.55 -13.26 -13.76
N GLU A 495 -3.20 -13.88 -14.75
CA GLU A 495 -4.15 -14.98 -14.57
C GLU A 495 -3.48 -16.24 -14.00
N ARG A 496 -2.26 -16.59 -14.49
CA ARG A 496 -1.46 -17.68 -13.94
C ARG A 496 -0.97 -17.37 -12.52
N GLU A 497 -0.46 -16.15 -12.29
CA GLU A 497 -0.05 -15.64 -10.97
C GLU A 497 -1.23 -15.71 -9.97
N PHE A 498 -2.41 -15.23 -10.36
CA PHE A 498 -3.65 -15.28 -9.57
C PHE A 498 -4.11 -16.72 -9.28
N SER A 499 -4.04 -17.62 -10.27
CA SER A 499 -4.41 -19.04 -10.09
C SER A 499 -3.51 -19.73 -9.07
N LEU A 500 -2.20 -19.45 -9.09
CA LEU A 500 -1.24 -19.98 -8.11
C LEU A 500 -1.52 -19.43 -6.70
N CYS A 501 -1.76 -18.13 -6.56
CA CYS A 501 -2.14 -17.52 -5.29
C CYS A 501 -3.47 -18.08 -4.75
N SER A 502 -4.46 -18.29 -5.62
CA SER A 502 -5.75 -18.89 -5.26
C SER A 502 -5.61 -20.33 -4.74
N HIS A 503 -4.77 -21.15 -5.39
CA HIS A 503 -4.46 -22.51 -4.95
C HIS A 503 -3.68 -22.54 -3.63
N SER A 504 -2.74 -21.61 -3.43
CA SER A 504 -2.01 -21.48 -2.17
C SER A 504 -2.95 -21.11 -1.01
N LEU A 505 -3.84 -20.13 -1.22
CA LEU A 505 -4.84 -19.70 -0.24
C LEU A 505 -5.89 -20.79 0.05
N ALA A 506 -6.19 -21.67 -0.92
CA ALA A 506 -7.06 -22.82 -0.69
C ALA A 506 -6.41 -23.83 0.27
N LYS A 507 -5.13 -24.16 0.05
CA LYS A 507 -4.35 -25.04 0.94
C LYS A 507 -4.15 -24.45 2.33
N GLU A 508 -3.90 -23.14 2.42
CA GLU A 508 -3.78 -22.43 3.70
C GLU A 508 -5.08 -22.56 4.52
N LYS A 509 -6.25 -22.40 3.88
CA LYS A 509 -7.55 -22.60 4.52
C LYS A 509 -7.79 -24.05 4.95
N GLU A 510 -7.38 -25.02 4.13
CA GLU A 510 -7.46 -26.45 4.46
C GLU A 510 -6.60 -26.79 5.69
N LEU A 511 -5.37 -26.27 5.76
CA LEU A 511 -4.48 -26.41 6.90
C LEU A 511 -5.05 -25.74 8.17
N VAL A 512 -5.57 -24.51 8.06
CA VAL A 512 -6.24 -23.82 9.17
C VAL A 512 -7.43 -24.62 9.68
N LEU A 513 -8.28 -25.15 8.80
CA LEU A 513 -9.42 -25.99 9.18
C LEU A 513 -8.97 -27.27 9.92
N SER A 514 -7.91 -27.92 9.44
CA SER A 514 -7.33 -29.09 10.10
C SER A 514 -6.81 -28.76 11.49
N ILE A 515 -6.08 -27.64 11.65
CA ILE A 515 -5.56 -27.16 12.94
C ILE A 515 -6.70 -26.80 13.89
N THR A 516 -7.77 -26.13 13.42
CA THR A 516 -8.93 -25.83 14.28
C THR A 516 -9.64 -27.10 14.75
N ALA A 517 -9.82 -28.09 13.87
CA ALA A 517 -10.46 -29.35 14.23
C ALA A 517 -9.64 -30.18 15.23
N GLU A 518 -8.30 -30.13 15.16
CA GLU A 518 -7.44 -30.80 16.16
C GLU A 518 -7.45 -30.05 17.50
N ASN A 519 -7.40 -28.71 17.47
CA ASN A 519 -7.53 -27.89 18.67
C ASN A 519 -8.88 -28.12 19.39
N GLU A 520 -9.98 -28.29 18.65
CA GLU A 520 -11.29 -28.64 19.23
C GLU A 520 -11.27 -30.01 19.92
N LYS A 521 -10.63 -31.03 19.33
CA LYS A 521 -10.44 -32.35 19.98
C LYS A 521 -9.61 -32.24 21.26
N LEU A 522 -8.47 -31.54 21.20
CA LEU A 522 -7.58 -31.35 22.35
C LEU A 522 -8.26 -30.56 23.48
N LEU A 523 -9.10 -29.57 23.16
CA LEU A 523 -9.91 -28.84 24.14
C LEU A 523 -11.01 -29.74 24.75
N ALA A 524 -11.66 -30.59 23.96
CA ALA A 524 -12.64 -31.55 24.45
C ALA A 524 -12.01 -32.61 25.35
N GLU A 525 -10.84 -33.15 24.98
CA GLU A 525 -10.09 -34.10 25.80
C GLU A 525 -9.56 -33.46 27.09
N ARG A 526 -8.96 -32.27 27.02
CA ARG A 526 -8.56 -31.49 28.20
C ARG A 526 -9.73 -31.30 29.17
N THR A 527 -10.90 -30.94 28.65
CA THR A 527 -12.12 -30.76 29.46
C THR A 527 -12.56 -32.07 30.11
N ARG A 528 -12.53 -33.18 29.37
CA ARG A 528 -12.84 -34.53 29.89
C ARG A 528 -11.84 -35.01 30.95
N LEU A 529 -10.55 -34.72 30.79
CA LEU A 529 -9.51 -35.06 31.75
C LEU A 529 -9.63 -34.23 33.04
N LEU A 530 -9.94 -32.93 32.92
CA LEU A 530 -10.24 -32.08 34.09
C LEU A 530 -11.49 -32.54 34.85
N GLN A 531 -12.54 -32.97 34.15
CA GLN A 531 -13.71 -33.57 34.79
C GLN A 531 -13.33 -34.82 35.59
N ARG A 532 -12.61 -35.77 34.97
CA ARG A 532 -12.13 -36.99 35.64
C ARG A 532 -11.24 -36.69 36.85
N LEU A 533 -10.39 -35.68 36.78
CA LEU A 533 -9.54 -35.27 37.89
C LEU A 533 -10.36 -34.75 39.07
N ASN A 534 -11.40 -33.94 38.81
CA ASN A 534 -12.33 -33.45 39.84
C ASN A 534 -13.16 -34.59 40.47
N GLU A 535 -13.65 -35.52 39.66
CA GLU A 535 -14.36 -36.73 40.13
C GLU A 535 -13.46 -37.56 41.06
N GLU A 536 -12.21 -37.80 40.63
CA GLU A 536 -11.23 -38.57 41.38
C GLU A 536 -10.74 -37.85 42.66
N GLU A 537 -10.65 -36.51 42.65
CA GLU A 537 -10.43 -35.73 43.86
C GLU A 537 -11.60 -35.84 44.86
N HIS A 538 -12.85 -35.92 44.37
CA HIS A 538 -14.02 -36.12 45.22
C HIS A 538 -14.01 -37.52 45.84
N ASN A 539 -13.80 -38.56 45.02
CA ASN A 539 -13.64 -39.95 45.46
C ASN A 539 -12.57 -40.09 46.55
N LYS A 540 -11.44 -39.39 46.43
CA LYS A 540 -10.36 -39.35 47.43
C LYS A 540 -10.78 -38.67 48.73
N LYS A 541 -11.52 -37.56 48.66
CA LYS A 541 -12.05 -36.84 49.83
C LYS A 541 -13.05 -37.71 50.59
N ASP A 542 -13.97 -38.36 49.89
CA ASP A 542 -14.97 -39.27 50.47
C ASP A 542 -14.34 -40.55 51.05
N SER A 543 -13.34 -41.11 50.36
CA SER A 543 -12.56 -42.24 50.87
C SER A 543 -11.78 -41.86 52.15
N HIS A 544 -11.20 -40.67 52.19
CA HIS A 544 -10.51 -40.15 53.38
C HIS A 544 -11.49 -39.90 54.55
N LEU A 545 -12.67 -39.34 54.29
CA LEU A 545 -13.73 -39.18 55.30
C LEU A 545 -14.19 -40.55 55.84
N THR A 546 -14.39 -41.53 54.96
CA THR A 546 -14.79 -42.90 55.32
C THR A 546 -13.71 -43.60 56.15
N ALA A 547 -12.44 -43.43 55.80
CA ALA A 547 -11.31 -43.93 56.57
C ALA A 547 -11.17 -43.25 57.94
N ALA A 548 -11.36 -41.92 58.01
CA ALA A 548 -11.32 -41.17 59.27
C ALA A 548 -12.45 -41.58 60.23
N VAL A 549 -13.69 -41.72 59.73
CA VAL A 549 -14.83 -42.23 60.52
C VAL A 549 -14.56 -43.67 60.99
N SER A 550 -14.00 -44.52 60.12
CA SER A 550 -13.63 -45.90 60.47
C SER A 550 -12.54 -45.96 61.54
N LYS A 551 -11.54 -45.07 61.48
CA LYS A 551 -10.49 -44.92 62.49
C LYS A 551 -11.06 -44.43 63.83
N CYS A 552 -11.94 -43.43 63.84
CA CYS A 552 -12.61 -42.99 65.07
C CYS A 552 -13.44 -44.11 65.71
N ARG A 553 -14.14 -44.92 64.92
CA ARG A 553 -14.86 -46.11 65.41
C ARG A 553 -13.92 -47.18 65.97
N ALA A 554 -12.78 -47.43 65.31
CA ALA A 554 -11.78 -48.39 65.80
C ALA A 554 -11.19 -47.93 67.14
N ASN A 555 -10.77 -46.67 67.26
CA ASN A 555 -10.26 -46.09 68.50
C ASN A 555 -11.29 -46.18 69.65
N PHE A 556 -12.58 -45.93 69.37
CA PHE A 556 -13.65 -46.07 70.38
C PHE A 556 -13.77 -47.52 70.88
N LEU A 557 -13.80 -48.49 69.96
CA LEU A 557 -13.88 -49.91 70.31
C LEU A 557 -12.61 -50.40 71.03
N GLU A 558 -11.44 -49.85 70.72
CA GLU A 558 -10.19 -50.12 71.45
C GLU A 558 -10.24 -49.58 72.89
N MET A 559 -10.75 -48.35 73.08
CA MET A 559 -10.96 -47.78 74.42
C MET A 559 -12.00 -48.58 75.24
N GLU A 560 -13.08 -49.04 74.61
CA GLU A 560 -14.08 -49.88 75.26
C GLU A 560 -13.53 -51.27 75.61
N ASN A 561 -12.83 -51.93 74.68
CA ASN A 561 -12.15 -53.20 74.92
C ASN A 561 -11.12 -53.09 76.06
N LYS A 562 -10.32 -52.02 76.09
CA LYS A 562 -9.39 -51.76 77.19
C LYS A 562 -10.13 -51.61 78.52
N LYS A 563 -11.18 -50.78 78.58
CA LYS A 563 -12.03 -50.59 79.77
C LYS A 563 -12.71 -51.89 80.22
N MET A 564 -13.00 -52.81 79.31
CA MET A 564 -13.51 -54.15 79.65
C MET A 564 -12.39 -55.08 80.14
N GLY A 565 -11.19 -55.01 79.56
CA GLY A 565 -9.99 -55.69 80.07
C GLY A 565 -9.62 -55.27 81.49
N ASP A 566 -9.63 -53.96 81.77
CA ASP A 566 -9.38 -53.40 83.10
C ASP A 566 -10.40 -53.93 84.14
N LYS A 567 -11.68 -54.06 83.77
CA LYS A 567 -12.71 -54.71 84.60
C LYS A 567 -12.46 -56.19 84.80
N ILE A 568 -12.07 -56.92 83.75
CA ILE A 568 -11.76 -58.36 83.84
C ILE A 568 -10.61 -58.57 84.82
N ILE A 569 -9.52 -57.78 84.70
CA ILE A 569 -8.39 -57.82 85.64
C ILE A 569 -8.84 -57.50 87.08
N HIS A 570 -9.72 -56.52 87.27
CA HIS A 570 -10.27 -56.20 88.60
C HIS A 570 -11.07 -57.38 89.19
N ILE A 571 -11.94 -58.01 88.40
CA ILE A 571 -12.74 -59.16 88.82
C ILE A 571 -11.85 -60.39 89.07
N SER A 572 -10.86 -60.66 88.22
CA SER A 572 -9.87 -61.71 88.44
C SER A 572 -9.06 -61.49 89.73
N ASN A 573 -8.70 -60.25 90.05
CA ASN A 573 -8.05 -59.93 91.32
C ASN A 573 -8.99 -60.15 92.53
N GLN A 574 -10.28 -59.84 92.40
CA GLN A 574 -11.29 -60.15 93.42
C GLN A 574 -11.48 -61.66 93.61
N LEU A 575 -11.58 -62.42 92.52
CA LEU A 575 -11.64 -63.89 92.55
C LEU A 575 -10.39 -64.48 93.21
N ALA A 576 -9.19 -64.04 92.84
CA ALA A 576 -7.95 -64.49 93.46
C ALA A 576 -7.82 -64.09 94.94
N VAL A 577 -8.52 -63.05 95.43
CA VAL A 577 -8.66 -62.77 96.87
C VAL A 577 -9.64 -63.76 97.51
N LEU A 578 -10.80 -63.99 96.90
CA LEU A 578 -11.82 -64.91 97.40
C LEU A 578 -11.31 -66.36 97.48
N GLU A 579 -10.60 -66.83 96.45
CA GLU A 579 -9.91 -68.12 96.41
C GLU A 579 -8.91 -68.26 97.56
N ARG A 580 -8.08 -67.25 97.81
CA ARG A 580 -7.16 -67.24 98.96
C ARG A 580 -7.89 -67.22 100.30
N THR A 581 -9.00 -66.50 100.44
CA THR A 581 -9.79 -66.56 101.68
C THR A 581 -10.46 -67.92 101.86
N LEU A 582 -10.93 -68.55 100.79
CA LEU A 582 -11.53 -69.89 100.81
C LEU A 582 -10.48 -70.96 101.15
N GLN A 583 -9.28 -70.85 100.58
CA GLN A 583 -8.16 -71.73 100.90
C GLN A 583 -7.71 -71.54 102.35
N ASN A 584 -7.69 -70.31 102.86
CA ASN A 584 -7.41 -70.03 104.27
C ASN A 584 -8.51 -70.58 105.21
N THR A 585 -9.80 -70.48 104.88
CA THR A 585 -10.86 -71.09 105.71
C THR A 585 -10.88 -72.61 105.61
N GLN A 586 -10.49 -73.19 104.47
CA GLN A 586 -10.20 -74.62 104.36
C GLN A 586 -9.02 -75.02 105.25
N SER A 587 -7.91 -74.27 105.25
CA SER A 587 -6.76 -74.51 106.14
C SER A 587 -7.13 -74.37 107.62
N LEU A 588 -8.00 -73.43 107.99
CA LEU A 588 -8.54 -73.32 109.35
C LEU A 588 -9.42 -74.52 109.70
N HIS A 589 -10.27 -74.99 108.78
CA HIS A 589 -11.07 -76.20 109.00
C HIS A 589 -10.21 -77.47 109.13
N PHE A 590 -9.04 -77.54 108.47
CA PHE A 590 -8.06 -78.60 108.73
C PHE A 590 -7.45 -78.47 110.13
N ALA A 591 -7.03 -77.27 110.56
CA ALA A 591 -6.49 -77.05 111.90
C ALA A 591 -7.52 -77.33 113.02
N GLU A 592 -8.79 -76.97 112.83
CA GLU A 592 -9.89 -77.30 113.75
C GLU A 592 -10.24 -78.80 113.78
N CYS A 593 -9.78 -79.59 112.80
CA CYS A 593 -9.83 -81.05 112.83
C CYS A 593 -8.60 -81.65 113.55
N ASP A 594 -7.40 -81.11 113.32
CA ASP A 594 -6.17 -81.60 113.98
C ASP A 594 -6.22 -81.41 115.51
N ASP A 595 -6.74 -80.28 116.00
CA ASP A 595 -6.99 -80.05 117.44
C ASP A 595 -8.14 -80.92 118.01
N ALA A 596 -8.93 -81.60 117.16
CA ALA A 596 -10.03 -82.47 117.56
C ALA A 596 -9.65 -83.97 117.63
N GLU A 597 -8.52 -84.40 117.05
CA GLU A 597 -7.97 -85.75 117.20
C GLU A 597 -6.97 -85.88 118.37
N ALA A 598 -6.85 -84.85 119.22
CA ALA A 598 -5.91 -84.77 120.35
C ALA A 598 -6.54 -85.03 121.74
N LEU A 599 -7.61 -85.83 121.82
CA LEU A 599 -8.36 -86.17 123.05
C LEU A 599 -8.60 -87.67 123.25
#